data_AF-A0A1G8J4M3-F1
#
_entry.id   AF-A0A1G8J4M3-F1
#
_cell.length_a   1.000
_cell.length_b   1.000
_cell.length_c   1.000
_cell.angle_alpha   90.00
_cell.angle_beta   90.00
_cell.angle_gamma   90.00
#
_symmetry.space_group_name_H-M   'P 1'
#
loop_
_entity.id
_entity.type
_entity.pdbx_description
1 polymer ?
#
loop_
_entity_poly.entity_id
_entity_poly.type
_entity_poly.pdbx_seq_one_letter_code
_entity_poly.pdbx_strand_id
1 'polypeptide(L)' 'MELPLPLSIVLIVSGLWSLIVWPPFLRRVFKDPRSRDLHGAATRFLKVHFMLVSTSMILGAATLVIGFRTLAA' A
#
# COMPACT_ATOMS: atom_id res chain seq x y z
N MET A 1 -23.05 -4.35 14.18
CA MET A 1 -23.68 -4.06 12.87
C MET A 1 -23.06 -5.01 11.88
N GLU A 2 -23.84 -5.92 11.30
CA GLU A 2 -23.33 -6.81 10.26
C GLU A 2 -23.20 -6.05 8.94
N LEU A 3 -22.02 -6.11 8.32
CA LEU A 3 -21.75 -5.49 7.03
C LEU A 3 -22.21 -6.46 5.93
N PRO A 4 -22.98 -6.01 4.92
CA PRO A 4 -23.35 -6.85 3.80
C PRO A 4 -22.14 -7.50 3.12
N LEU A 5 -22.26 -8.78 2.76
CA LEU A 5 -21.20 -9.55 2.09
C LEU A 5 -20.51 -8.79 0.93
N PRO A 6 -21.23 -8.11 0.02
CA PRO A 6 -20.58 -7.36 -1.06
C PRO A 6 -19.62 -6.28 -0.54
N LEU A 7 -19.95 -5.60 0.55
CA LEU A 7 -19.08 -4.56 1.13
C LEU A 7 -17.86 -5.17 1.81
N SER A 8 -18.01 -6.31 2.49
CA SER A 8 -16.88 -7.07 3.03
C SER A 8 -15.91 -7.49 1.94
N ILE A 9 -16.42 -7.96 0.79
CA ILE A 9 -15.60 -8.32 -0.38
C ILE A 9 -14.87 -7.08 -0.93
N VAL A 10 -15.54 -5.93 -1.04
CA VAL A 10 -14.90 -4.69 -1.51
C VAL A 10 -13.71 -4.31 -0.61
N LEU A 11 -13.86 -4.41 0.71
CA LEU A 11 -12.77 -4.13 1.65
C LEU A 11 -11.59 -5.10 1.45
N ILE A 12 -11.87 -6.40 1.37
CA ILE A 12 -10.84 -7.43 1.16
C ILE A 12 -10.09 -7.19 -0.15
N VAL A 13 -10.81 -7.03 -1.26
CA VAL A 13 -10.21 -6.81 -2.58
C VAL A 13 -9.41 -5.51 -2.60
N SER A 14 -9.93 -4.43 -2.02
CA SER A 14 -9.22 -3.13 -1.98
C SER A 14 -7.93 -3.21 -1.17
N GLY A 15 -7.97 -3.85 -0.01
CA GLY A 15 -6.79 -4.07 0.82
C GLY A 15 -5.74 -4.92 0.12
N LEU A 16 -6.16 -6.04 -0.49
CA LEU A 16 -5.28 -6.93 -1.23
C LEU A 16 -4.66 -6.25 -2.46
N TRP A 17 -5.46 -5.50 -3.22
CA TRP A 17 -4.99 -4.73 -4.37
C TRP A 17 -3.88 -3.74 -4.00
N SER A 18 -4.07 -2.99 -2.91
CA SER A 18 -3.06 -2.06 -2.39
C SER A 18 -1.75 -2.79 -2.11
N LEU A 19 -1.80 -3.94 -1.42
CA LEU A 19 -0.60 -4.72 -1.09
C LEU A 19 0.10 -5.33 -2.31
N ILE A 20 -0.62 -5.62 -3.40
CA ILE A 20 -0.07 -6.20 -4.63
C ILE A 20 0.58 -5.12 -5.51
N VAL A 21 -0.05 -3.97 -5.68
CA VAL A 21 0.37 -2.96 -6.66
C VAL A 21 1.54 -2.11 -6.19
N TRP A 22 1.59 -1.80 -4.90
CA TRP A 22 2.58 -0.88 -4.36
C TRP A 22 4.02 -1.41 -4.35
N PRO A 23 4.33 -2.69 -4.03
CA PRO A 23 5.71 -3.17 -4.01
C PRO A 23 6.41 -3.10 -5.38
N PRO A 24 5.79 -3.52 -6.51
CA PRO A 24 6.37 -3.32 -7.84
C PRO A 24 6.60 -1.85 -8.18
N PHE A 25 5.67 -0.96 -7.81
CA PHE A 25 5.82 0.48 -8.00
C PHE A 25 7.03 1.03 -7.22
N LEU A 26 7.14 0.69 -5.94
CA LEU A 26 8.25 1.14 -5.10
C LEU A 26 9.61 0.62 -5.61
N ARG A 27 9.66 -0.63 -6.10
CA ARG A 27 10.86 -1.16 -6.79
C ARG A 27 11.25 -0.34 -8.01
N ARG A 28 10.29 0.19 -8.77
CA ARG A 28 10.57 1.09 -9.91
C ARG A 28 11.10 2.43 -9.43
N VAL A 29 10.51 3.00 -8.38
CA VAL A 29 10.98 4.26 -7.77
C VAL A 29 12.43 4.13 -7.30
N PHE A 30 12.81 3.03 -6.64
CA PHE A 30 14.19 2.79 -6.21
C PHE A 30 15.21 2.69 -7.37
N LYS A 31 14.74 2.36 -8.58
CA LYS A 31 15.58 2.29 -9.80
C LYS A 31 15.58 3.58 -10.61
N ASP A 32 14.71 4.54 -10.28
CA ASP A 32 14.63 5.82 -10.98
C ASP A 32 15.93 6.62 -10.73
N PRO A 33 16.56 7.23 -11.76
CA PRO A 33 17.77 8.03 -11.61
C PRO A 33 17.62 9.18 -10.59
N ARG A 34 16.40 9.70 -10.38
CA ARG A 34 16.13 10.78 -9.42
C ARG A 34 16.11 10.30 -7.96
N SER A 35 16.14 9.00 -7.70
CA SER A 35 16.00 8.43 -6.36
C SER A 35 17.21 8.65 -5.46
N ARG A 36 18.40 8.74 -6.06
CA ARG A 36 19.67 8.98 -5.36
C ARG A 36 20.42 10.15 -5.98
N ASP A 37 21.12 10.90 -5.14
CA ASP A 37 22.01 11.97 -5.60
C ASP A 37 23.38 11.43 -6.04
N LEU A 38 24.28 12.35 -6.43
CA LEU A 38 25.64 12.04 -6.89
C LEU A 38 26.50 11.32 -5.83
N HIS A 39 26.14 11.44 -4.54
CA HIS A 39 26.83 10.76 -3.44
C HIS A 39 26.10 9.48 -3.00
N GLY A 40 25.03 9.09 -3.70
CA GLY A 40 24.23 7.90 -3.42
C GLY A 40 23.19 8.08 -2.30
N ALA A 41 23.01 9.29 -1.76
CA ALA A 41 22.06 9.53 -0.69
C ALA A 41 20.62 9.62 -1.22
N ALA A 42 19.66 9.23 -0.38
CA ALA A 42 18.24 9.24 -0.75
C ALA A 42 17.73 10.68 -0.93
N THR A 43 17.24 10.98 -2.13
CA THR A 43 16.68 12.30 -2.45
C THR A 43 15.30 12.48 -1.83
N ARG A 44 14.77 13.71 -1.87
CA ARG A 44 13.39 13.99 -1.48
C ARG A 44 12.38 13.20 -2.34
N PHE A 45 12.68 12.97 -3.61
CA PHE A 45 11.85 12.15 -4.50
C PHE A 45 11.67 10.73 -3.95
N LEU A 46 12.77 10.06 -3.56
CA LEU A 46 12.69 8.72 -3.00
C LEU A 46 11.97 8.71 -1.65
N LYS A 47 12.29 9.65 -0.75
CA LYS A 47 11.69 9.73 0.59
C LYS A 47 10.18 9.89 0.55
N VAL A 48 9.66 10.79 -0.30
CA VAL A 48 8.21 11.04 -0.43
C VAL A 48 7.49 9.82 -0.97
N HIS A 49 8.00 9.21 -2.04
CA HIS A 49 7.36 8.03 -2.63
C HIS A 49 7.43 6.82 -1.70
N PHE A 50 8.54 6.64 -0.98
CA PHE A 50 8.66 5.60 0.02
C PHE A 50 7.60 5.78 1.11
N MET A 51 7.47 6.98 1.67
CA MET A 51 6.48 7.29 2.72
C MET A 51 5.03 7.11 2.22
N LEU A 52 4.74 7.56 1.01
CA LEU A 52 3.41 7.43 0.39
C LEU A 52 3.05 5.95 0.21
N VAL A 53 3.98 5.17 -0.35
CA VAL A 53 3.79 3.73 -0.57
C VAL A 53 3.63 3.00 0.77
N SER A 54 4.55 3.19 1.71
CA SER A 54 4.51 2.48 3.00
C SER A 54 3.22 2.77 3.76
N THR A 55 2.79 4.03 3.78
CA THR A 55 1.52 4.43 4.40
C THR A 55 0.33 3.77 3.71
N SER A 56 0.30 3.78 2.38
CA SER A 56 -0.78 3.16 1.60
C SER A 56 -0.85 1.65 1.82
N MET A 57 0.30 0.98 1.98
CA MET A 57 0.36 -0.44 2.31
C MET A 57 -0.16 -0.73 3.72
N ILE A 58 0.19 0.10 4.72
CA ILE A 58 -0.34 -0.03 6.09
C ILE A 58 -1.86 0.12 6.08
N LEU A 59 -2.38 1.14 5.39
CA LEU A 59 -3.82 1.34 5.24
C LEU A 59 -4.49 0.20 4.46
N GLY A 60 -3.83 -0.32 3.43
CA GLY A 60 -4.29 -1.50 2.68
C GLY A 60 -4.39 -2.75 3.56
N ALA A 61 -3.37 -3.01 4.39
CA ALA A 61 -3.38 -4.11 5.34
C ALA A 61 -4.49 -3.94 6.39
N ALA A 62 -4.66 -2.74 6.95
CA ALA A 62 -5.74 -2.45 7.88
C ALA A 62 -7.12 -2.68 7.24
N THR A 63 -7.30 -2.22 5.99
CA THR A 63 -8.54 -2.40 5.21
C THR A 63 -8.83 -3.89 4.97
N LEU A 64 -7.81 -4.67 4.63
CA LEU A 64 -7.91 -6.12 4.44
C LEU A 64 -8.34 -6.82 5.75
N VAL A 65 -7.70 -6.49 6.87
CA VAL A 65 -8.02 -7.05 8.19
C VAL A 65 -9.45 -6.71 8.59
N ILE A 66 -9.88 -5.46 8.39
CA ILE A 66 -11.26 -5.04 8.68
C ILE A 66 -12.24 -5.87 7.85
N GLY A 67 -12.00 -6.02 6.54
CA GLY A 67 -12.87 -6.81 5.67
C GLY A 67 -12.98 -8.28 6.06
N PHE A 68 -11.91 -8.91 6.57
CA PHE A 68 -12.00 -10.26 7.11
C PHE A 68 -12.75 -10.32 8.45
N ARG A 69 -12.55 -9.33 9.33
CA ARG A 69 -13.26 -9.27 10.61
C ARG A 69 -14.76 -9.13 10.45
N THR A 70 -15.25 -8.54 9.36
CA THR A 70 -16.69 -8.41 9.09
C THR A 70 -17.33 -9.70 8.55
N LEU A 71 -16.53 -10.69 8.14
CA LEU A 71 -17.04 -12.03 7.78
C LEU A 71 -17.11 -12.98 8.98
N ALA A 72 -16.35 -12.68 10.05
CA ALA A 72 -16.28 -13.47 11.26
C ALA A 72 -17.13 -12.91 12.42
N ALA A 73 -17.81 -11.78 12.17
CA ALA A 73 -18.70 -11.09 13.11
C ALA A 73 -20.15 -11.38 12.74
#